data_AF-A0A497C056-F1
#
_entry.id   AF-A0A497C056-F1
#
_cell.length_a   1.000
_cell.length_b   1.000
_cell.length_c   1.000
_cell.angle_alpha   90.00
_cell.angle_beta   90.00
_cell.angle_gamma   90.00
#
_symmetry.space_group_name_H-M   'P 1'
#
loop_
_entity.id
_entity.type
_entity.pdbx_description
1 polymer ?
#
loop_
_entity_poly.entity_id
_entity_poly.type
_entity_poly.pdbx_seq_one_letter_code
_entity_poly.pdbx_strand_id
1 'polypeptide(L)'
;MQKSDNVQEMAEDKMAAADEMVRVPTDEWTVAALAHASVLLTLVLGAAGGIGAPVGLAVPLAMYFGYREKSRFVAFHALQAFVYQIAGLLIYVVVAAALGAWVTIAWNVSAWLAAVLVGFLLMPFALLLTLLMVLVLLGAPLAWLGYGLYAAYQVYQGRNFYYWLIGERLEEVKV
;
A
#
# COMPACT_ATOMS: atom_id res chain seq x y z
N MET A 1 -5.58 -52.14 -30.71
CA MET A 1 -5.18 -50.75 -30.97
C MET A 1 -6.02 -49.75 -30.19
N GLN A 2 -7.35 -49.83 -30.18
CA GLN A 2 -8.22 -48.86 -29.49
C GLN A 2 -8.03 -48.66 -27.97
N LYS A 3 -7.40 -49.62 -27.26
CA LYS A 3 -7.19 -49.56 -25.81
C LYS A 3 -5.91 -48.81 -25.40
N SER A 4 -4.90 -48.75 -26.28
CA SER A 4 -3.67 -47.97 -26.02
C SER A 4 -3.92 -46.47 -26.16
N ASP A 5 -4.72 -46.08 -27.15
CA ASP A 5 -4.98 -44.68 -27.47
C ASP A 5 -5.78 -43.99 -26.34
N ASN A 6 -6.76 -44.68 -25.78
CA ASN A 6 -7.59 -44.17 -24.68
C ASN A 6 -6.81 -44.00 -23.35
N VAL A 7 -5.79 -44.82 -23.11
CA VAL A 7 -4.92 -44.69 -21.92
C VAL A 7 -3.97 -43.50 -22.07
N GLN A 8 -3.53 -43.23 -23.30
CA GLN A 8 -2.65 -42.11 -23.60
C GLN A 8 -3.40 -40.77 -23.54
N GLU A 9 -4.62 -40.71 -24.08
CA GLU A 9 -5.51 -39.55 -23.97
C GLU A 9 -5.84 -39.24 -22.51
N MET A 10 -6.20 -40.24 -21.70
CA MET A 10 -6.43 -40.06 -20.26
C MET A 10 -5.18 -39.59 -19.48
N ALA A 11 -3.99 -39.97 -19.93
CA ALA A 11 -2.74 -39.54 -19.30
C ALA A 11 -2.41 -38.09 -19.65
N GLU A 12 -2.61 -37.69 -20.91
CA GLU A 12 -2.45 -36.32 -21.37
C GLU A 12 -3.43 -35.38 -20.68
N ASP A 13 -4.70 -35.77 -20.55
CA ASP A 13 -5.74 -34.96 -19.90
C ASP A 13 -5.48 -34.78 -18.39
N LYS A 14 -5.00 -35.84 -17.72
CA LYS A 14 -4.55 -35.75 -16.31
C LYS A 14 -3.31 -34.88 -16.14
N MET A 15 -2.39 -34.93 -17.10
CA MET A 15 -1.16 -34.14 -17.06
C MET A 15 -1.44 -32.67 -17.36
N ALA A 16 -2.39 -32.37 -18.25
CA ALA A 16 -2.91 -31.04 -18.51
C ALA A 16 -3.65 -30.46 -17.30
N ALA A 17 -4.55 -31.25 -16.67
CA ALA A 17 -5.23 -30.84 -15.45
C ALA A 17 -4.28 -30.64 -14.26
N ALA A 18 -3.20 -31.41 -14.18
CA ALA A 18 -2.14 -31.23 -13.19
C ALA A 18 -1.29 -29.97 -13.46
N ASP A 19 -0.94 -29.70 -14.73
CA ASP A 19 -0.23 -28.47 -15.12
C ASP A 19 -1.09 -27.21 -14.87
N GLU A 20 -2.38 -27.27 -15.18
CA GLU A 20 -3.34 -26.21 -14.89
C GLU A 20 -3.51 -25.99 -13.37
N MET A 21 -3.67 -27.06 -12.60
CA MET A 21 -3.70 -26.98 -11.12
C MET A 21 -2.38 -26.52 -10.49
N VAL A 22 -1.23 -26.65 -11.16
CA VAL A 22 0.07 -26.15 -10.68
C VAL A 22 0.31 -24.70 -11.10
N ARG A 23 -0.17 -24.27 -12.28
CA ARG A 23 -0.03 -22.88 -12.76
C ARG A 23 -0.99 -21.89 -12.09
N VAL A 24 -2.24 -22.30 -11.83
CA VAL A 24 -3.28 -21.41 -11.29
C VAL A 24 -3.00 -20.92 -9.85
N PRO A 25 -2.44 -21.71 -8.91
CA PRO A 25 -2.16 -21.21 -7.56
C PRO A 25 -1.03 -20.18 -7.53
N THR A 26 0.12 -20.46 -8.16
CA THR A 26 1.32 -19.60 -8.07
C THR A 26 1.14 -18.24 -8.75
N ASP A 27 0.36 -18.19 -9.83
CA ASP A 27 0.03 -16.93 -10.51
C ASP A 27 -0.82 -16.02 -9.61
N GLU A 28 -1.84 -16.56 -8.94
CA GLU A 28 -2.70 -15.79 -8.03
C GLU A 28 -1.94 -15.17 -6.85
N TRP A 29 -1.01 -15.92 -6.23
CA TRP A 29 -0.13 -15.38 -5.18
C TRP A 29 0.75 -14.25 -5.69
N THR A 30 1.28 -14.38 -6.90
CA THR A 30 2.12 -13.35 -7.54
C THR A 30 1.30 -12.10 -7.83
N VAL A 31 0.12 -12.24 -8.42
CA VAL A 31 -0.78 -11.13 -8.71
C VAL A 31 -1.25 -10.44 -7.41
N ALA A 32 -1.61 -11.20 -6.38
CA ALA A 32 -1.97 -10.64 -5.08
C ALA A 32 -0.80 -9.87 -4.43
N ALA A 33 0.41 -10.40 -4.52
CA ALA A 33 1.62 -9.71 -4.03
C ALA A 33 1.88 -8.41 -4.80
N LEU A 34 1.69 -8.40 -6.12
CA LEU A 34 1.83 -7.20 -6.96
C LEU A 34 0.82 -6.10 -6.56
N ALA A 35 -0.39 -6.48 -6.16
CA ALA A 35 -1.37 -5.53 -5.66
C ALA A 35 -0.86 -4.77 -4.42
N HIS A 36 -0.19 -5.44 -3.49
CA HIS A 36 0.46 -4.78 -2.36
C HIS A 36 1.70 -3.99 -2.78
N ALA A 37 2.53 -4.52 -3.68
CA ALA A 37 3.73 -3.86 -4.18
C ALA A 37 3.44 -2.54 -4.93
N SER A 38 2.22 -2.37 -5.45
CA SER A 38 1.77 -1.13 -6.10
C SER A 38 1.87 0.12 -5.21
N VAL A 39 2.01 -0.03 -3.89
CA VAL A 39 2.30 1.10 -2.98
C VAL A 39 3.57 1.87 -3.38
N LEU A 40 4.54 1.19 -3.99
CA LEU A 40 5.75 1.81 -4.54
C LEU A 40 5.39 2.80 -5.65
N LEU A 41 4.45 2.44 -6.53
CA LEU A 41 4.00 3.32 -7.60
C LEU A 41 3.27 4.54 -7.02
N THR A 42 2.42 4.34 -6.01
CA THR A 42 1.75 5.44 -5.31
C THR A 42 2.74 6.40 -4.68
N LEU A 43 3.82 5.89 -4.08
CA LEU A 43 4.87 6.74 -3.53
C LEU A 43 5.65 7.49 -4.62
N VAL A 44 6.12 6.80 -5.66
CA VAL A 44 6.93 7.40 -6.73
C VAL A 44 6.14 8.46 -7.50
N LEU A 45 4.91 8.15 -7.89
CA LEU A 45 4.06 9.11 -8.59
C LEU A 45 3.55 10.22 -7.64
N GLY A 46 3.31 9.88 -6.38
CA GLY A 46 2.94 10.84 -5.34
C GLY A 46 4.05 11.83 -4.98
N ALA A 47 5.33 11.48 -5.20
CA ALA A 47 6.46 12.36 -4.90
C ALA A 47 6.48 13.65 -5.74
N ALA A 48 5.81 13.68 -6.90
CA ALA A 48 5.65 14.87 -7.74
C ALA A 48 4.58 15.85 -7.20
N GLY A 49 4.69 16.24 -5.93
CA GLY A 49 3.75 17.17 -5.29
C GLY A 49 2.35 16.59 -5.04
N GLY A 50 2.22 15.26 -4.98
CA GLY A 50 0.95 14.56 -4.68
C GLY A 50 0.04 14.32 -5.88
N ILE A 51 0.27 14.97 -7.02
CA ILE A 51 -0.62 14.90 -8.20
C ILE A 51 -0.69 13.48 -8.79
N GLY A 52 0.40 12.71 -8.73
CA GLY A 52 0.43 11.34 -9.25
C GLY A 52 -0.10 10.27 -8.28
N ALA A 53 -0.41 10.61 -7.03
CA ALA A 53 -0.92 9.64 -6.04
C ALA A 53 -2.20 8.90 -6.49
N PRO A 54 -3.19 9.56 -7.13
CA PRO A 54 -4.39 8.87 -7.63
C PRO A 54 -4.08 7.79 -8.67
N VAL A 55 -3.04 7.98 -9.49
CA VAL A 55 -2.63 7.01 -10.52
C VAL A 55 -2.08 5.74 -9.87
N GLY A 56 -1.27 5.86 -8.83
CA GLY A 56 -0.80 4.69 -8.08
C GLY A 56 -1.93 3.96 -7.37
N LEU A 57 -2.86 4.71 -6.76
CA LEU A 57 -4.02 4.14 -6.07
C LEU A 57 -4.99 3.42 -7.02
N ALA A 58 -5.03 3.83 -8.29
CA ALA A 58 -5.85 3.19 -9.32
C ALA A 58 -5.39 1.75 -9.62
N VAL A 59 -4.13 1.40 -9.41
CA VAL A 59 -3.60 0.06 -9.71
C VAL A 59 -4.27 -1.05 -8.89
N PRO A 60 -4.22 -1.05 -7.54
CA PRO A 60 -4.87 -2.10 -6.76
C PRO A 60 -6.40 -2.10 -6.96
N LEU A 61 -7.00 -0.94 -7.22
CA LEU A 61 -8.43 -0.85 -7.53
C LEU A 61 -8.78 -1.49 -8.88
N ALA A 62 -7.98 -1.24 -9.92
CA ALA A 62 -8.14 -1.88 -11.22
C ALA A 62 -7.94 -3.39 -11.12
N MET A 63 -6.98 -3.85 -10.31
CA MET A 63 -6.78 -5.27 -10.03
C MET A 63 -7.99 -5.89 -9.33
N TYR A 64 -8.58 -5.21 -8.34
CA TYR A 64 -9.82 -5.66 -7.69
C TYR A 64 -10.95 -5.87 -8.72
N PHE A 65 -11.25 -4.86 -9.54
CA PHE A 65 -12.30 -4.98 -10.56
C PHE A 65 -11.97 -6.00 -11.65
N GLY A 66 -10.69 -6.16 -12.01
CA GLY A 66 -10.26 -7.10 -13.03
C GLY A 66 -10.29 -8.58 -12.59
N TYR A 67 -10.23 -8.84 -11.27
CA TYR A 67 -10.16 -10.17 -10.69
C TYR A 67 -11.36 -10.56 -9.80
N ARG A 68 -12.28 -9.65 -9.48
CA ARG A 68 -13.45 -9.92 -8.61
C ARG A 68 -14.32 -11.12 -9.02
N GLU A 69 -14.38 -11.43 -10.32
CA GLU A 69 -15.13 -12.57 -10.87
C GLU A 69 -14.24 -13.79 -11.18
N LYS A 70 -12.91 -13.62 -11.13
CA LYS A 70 -11.93 -14.65 -11.54
C LYS A 70 -11.30 -15.35 -10.34
N SER A 71 -10.87 -14.57 -9.33
CA SER A 71 -10.28 -15.09 -8.09
C SER A 71 -10.68 -14.21 -6.91
N ARG A 72 -11.40 -14.82 -5.96
CA ARG A 72 -11.76 -14.16 -4.70
C ARG A 72 -10.52 -13.81 -3.88
N PHE A 73 -9.47 -14.63 -3.97
CA PHE A 73 -8.21 -14.41 -3.26
C PHE A 73 -7.50 -13.14 -3.75
N VAL A 74 -7.28 -13.03 -5.07
CA VAL A 74 -6.64 -11.85 -5.66
C VAL A 74 -7.49 -10.60 -5.42
N ALA A 75 -8.81 -10.69 -5.59
CA ALA A 75 -9.71 -9.58 -5.36
C ALA A 75 -9.64 -9.07 -3.91
N PHE A 76 -9.62 -9.97 -2.93
CA PHE A 76 -9.49 -9.61 -1.52
C PHE A 76 -8.18 -8.86 -1.25
N HIS A 77 -7.04 -9.40 -1.69
CA HIS A 77 -5.73 -8.75 -1.50
C HIS A 77 -5.62 -7.41 -2.22
N ALA A 78 -6.20 -7.30 -3.41
CA ALA A 78 -6.25 -6.06 -4.16
C ALA A 78 -7.08 -4.97 -3.44
N LEU A 79 -8.25 -5.33 -2.93
CA LEU A 79 -9.08 -4.40 -2.14
C LEU A 79 -8.37 -4.01 -0.84
N GLN A 80 -7.76 -4.98 -0.15
CA GLN A 80 -7.02 -4.75 1.08
C GLN A 80 -5.82 -3.81 0.84
N ALA A 81 -5.07 -4.00 -0.24
CA ALA A 81 -3.98 -3.11 -0.65
C ALA A 81 -4.48 -1.70 -0.97
N PHE A 82 -5.61 -1.57 -1.67
CA PHE A 82 -6.24 -0.28 -1.95
C PHE A 82 -6.63 0.45 -0.65
N VAL A 83 -7.32 -0.23 0.28
CA VAL A 83 -7.73 0.35 1.56
C VAL A 83 -6.51 0.78 2.40
N TYR A 84 -5.47 -0.05 2.44
CA TYR A 84 -4.21 0.30 3.09
C TYR A 84 -3.59 1.56 2.50
N GLN A 85 -3.59 1.67 1.17
CA GLN A 85 -2.97 2.81 0.51
C GLN A 85 -3.75 4.11 0.74
N ILE A 86 -5.08 4.08 0.60
CA ILE A 86 -5.90 5.28 0.82
C ILE A 86 -5.88 5.71 2.29
N ALA A 87 -5.93 4.76 3.24
CA ALA A 87 -5.84 5.08 4.66
C ALA A 87 -4.49 5.73 5.01
N GLY A 88 -3.38 5.15 4.53
CA GLY A 88 -2.05 5.72 4.72
C GLY A 88 -1.91 7.12 4.12
N LEU A 89 -2.44 7.33 2.91
CA LEU A 89 -2.42 8.64 2.25
C LEU A 89 -3.24 9.69 3.03
N LEU A 90 -4.44 9.34 3.48
CA LEU A 90 -5.28 10.26 4.27
C LEU A 90 -4.62 10.64 5.60
N ILE A 91 -4.08 9.65 6.32
CA ILE A 91 -3.32 9.90 7.56
C ILE A 91 -2.14 10.82 7.29
N TYR A 92 -1.38 10.56 6.23
CA TYR A 92 -0.24 11.38 5.84
C TYR A 92 -0.64 12.83 5.56
N VAL A 93 -1.70 13.06 4.77
CA VAL A 93 -2.19 14.41 4.45
C VAL A 93 -2.64 15.15 5.70
N VAL A 94 -3.41 14.50 6.59
CA VAL A 94 -3.88 15.13 7.84
C VAL A 94 -2.70 15.50 8.76
N VAL A 95 -1.74 14.59 8.93
CA VAL A 95 -0.54 14.83 9.75
C VAL A 95 0.32 15.93 9.15
N ALA A 96 0.55 15.92 7.84
CA ALA A 96 1.31 16.96 7.15
C ALA A 96 0.66 18.34 7.26
N ALA A 97 -0.67 18.42 7.09
CA ALA A 97 -1.41 19.66 7.26
C ALA A 97 -1.35 20.19 8.70
N ALA A 98 -1.53 19.32 9.69
CA ALA A 98 -1.46 19.70 11.10
C ALA A 98 -0.05 20.19 11.48
N LEU A 99 1.00 19.47 11.11
CA LEU A 99 2.39 19.87 11.36
C LEU A 99 2.75 21.17 10.63
N GLY A 100 2.34 21.31 9.37
CA GLY A 100 2.54 22.53 8.59
C GLY A 100 1.86 23.75 9.22
N ALA A 101 0.65 23.59 9.74
CA ALA A 101 -0.04 24.65 10.47
C ALA A 101 0.71 25.05 11.75
N TRP A 102 1.16 24.08 12.55
CA TRP A 102 1.92 24.34 13.77
C TRP A 102 3.26 25.02 13.50
N VAL A 103 4.00 24.55 12.49
CA VAL A 103 5.26 25.18 12.04
C VAL A 103 5.02 26.61 11.58
N THR A 104 3.98 26.84 10.79
CA THR A 104 3.62 28.18 10.30
C THR A 104 3.30 29.11 11.47
N ILE A 105 2.51 28.66 12.45
CA ILE A 105 2.21 29.45 13.66
C ILE A 105 3.48 29.76 14.44
N ALA A 106 4.33 28.75 14.70
CA ALA A 106 5.57 28.92 15.46
C ALA A 106 6.51 29.95 14.81
N TRP A 107 6.68 29.89 13.49
CA TRP A 107 7.50 30.86 12.75
C TRP A 107 6.90 32.25 12.73
N ASN A 108 5.59 32.38 12.53
CA ASN A 108 4.93 33.69 12.56
C ASN A 108 5.05 34.35 13.94
N VAL A 109 4.75 33.62 15.01
CA VAL A 109 4.86 34.13 16.40
C VAL A 109 6.30 34.53 16.71
N SER A 110 7.27 33.70 16.32
CA SER A 110 8.70 34.00 16.52
C SER A 110 9.12 35.24 15.73
N ALA A 111 8.67 35.41 14.50
CA ALA A 111 8.98 36.57 13.66
C ALA A 111 8.40 37.87 14.23
N TRP A 112 7.14 37.87 14.67
CA TRP A 112 6.53 39.04 15.29
C TRP A 112 7.24 39.44 16.60
N LEU A 113 7.57 38.46 17.44
CA LEU A 113 8.26 38.70 18.71
C LEU A 113 9.75 39.02 18.55
N ALA A 114 10.35 38.81 17.36
CA ALA A 114 11.74 39.15 17.11
C ALA A 114 11.99 40.66 17.21
N ALA A 115 10.97 41.49 16.96
CA ALA A 115 11.03 42.94 17.12
C ALA A 115 11.41 43.38 18.55
N VAL A 116 11.08 42.56 19.56
CA VAL A 116 11.39 42.79 20.98
C VAL A 116 12.44 41.82 21.52
N LEU A 117 13.25 41.23 20.64
CA LEU A 117 14.28 40.21 20.91
C LEU A 117 13.79 38.87 21.49
N VAL A 118 12.59 38.81 22.07
CA VAL A 118 11.98 37.58 22.61
C VAL A 118 11.82 36.50 21.53
N GLY A 119 11.55 36.90 20.28
CA GLY A 119 11.40 35.96 19.16
C GLY A 119 12.66 35.12 18.88
N PHE A 120 13.86 35.64 19.17
CA PHE A 120 15.10 34.87 19.02
C PHE A 120 15.17 33.70 20.00
N LEU A 121 14.55 33.82 21.18
CA LEU A 121 14.47 32.72 22.15
C LEU A 121 13.49 31.62 21.71
N LEU A 122 12.48 31.98 20.92
CA LEU A 122 11.48 31.04 20.39
C LEU A 122 11.94 30.34 19.10
N MET A 123 12.85 30.96 18.33
CA MET A 123 13.36 30.38 17.08
C MET A 123 13.95 28.96 17.20
N PRO A 124 14.74 28.61 18.24
CA PRO A 124 15.19 27.23 18.43
C PRO A 124 14.04 26.22 18.51
N PHE A 125 12.93 26.59 19.15
CA PHE A 125 11.75 25.72 19.23
C PHE A 125 11.04 25.61 17.88
N ALA A 126 10.91 26.70 17.13
CA ALA A 126 10.38 26.67 15.76
C ALA A 126 11.24 25.79 14.83
N LEU A 127 12.57 25.86 14.98
CA LEU A 127 13.52 25.01 14.26
C LEU A 127 13.38 23.52 14.65
N LEU A 128 13.27 23.20 15.95
CA LEU A 128 13.04 21.83 16.41
C LEU A 128 11.72 21.26 15.88
N LEU A 129 10.65 22.06 15.88
CA LEU A 129 9.37 21.67 15.32
C LEU A 129 9.45 21.44 13.80
N THR A 130 10.20 22.30 13.09
CA THR A 130 10.47 22.12 11.66
C THR A 130 11.26 20.83 11.39
N LEU A 131 12.28 20.54 12.23
CA LEU A 131 13.06 19.31 12.14
C LEU A 131 12.18 18.07 12.36
N LEU A 132 11.32 18.10 13.38
CA LEU A 132 10.35 17.03 13.64
C LEU A 132 9.42 16.83 12.43
N MET A 133 8.90 17.93 11.85
CA MET A 133 8.09 17.87 10.64
C MET A 133 8.82 17.15 9.51
N VAL A 134 10.06 17.55 9.20
CA VAL A 134 10.85 16.93 8.13
C VAL A 134 11.07 15.44 8.40
N LEU A 135 11.42 15.05 9.64
CA LEU A 135 11.61 13.66 10.01
C LEU A 135 10.34 12.83 9.81
N VAL A 136 9.17 13.36 10.20
CA VAL A 136 7.89 12.67 10.03
C VAL A 136 7.50 12.59 8.56
N LEU A 137 7.62 13.68 7.80
CA LEU A 137 7.22 13.73 6.40
C LEU A 137 8.10 12.84 5.51
N LEU A 138 9.37 12.65 5.85
CA LEU A 138 10.26 11.73 5.13
C LEU A 138 10.19 10.29 5.65
N GLY A 139 10.05 10.11 6.97
CA GLY A 139 10.04 8.79 7.60
C GLY A 139 8.72 8.04 7.41
N ALA A 140 7.57 8.73 7.50
CA ALA A 140 6.27 8.07 7.41
C ALA A 140 6.01 7.40 6.06
N PRO A 141 6.32 8.02 4.89
CA PRO A 141 6.16 7.36 3.60
C PRO A 141 7.08 6.15 3.43
N LEU A 142 8.28 6.18 4.00
CA LEU A 142 9.20 5.03 3.97
C LEU A 142 8.71 3.88 4.84
N ALA A 143 8.18 4.16 6.03
CA ALA A 143 7.58 3.15 6.89
C ALA A 143 6.33 2.53 6.24
N TRP A 144 5.50 3.36 5.61
CA TRP A 144 4.32 2.93 4.86
C TRP A 144 4.70 2.06 3.64
N LEU A 145 5.69 2.49 2.84
CA LEU A 145 6.24 1.66 1.77
C LEU A 145 6.76 0.32 2.30
N GLY A 146 7.56 0.35 3.37
CA GLY A 146 8.17 -0.84 3.96
C GLY A 146 7.13 -1.86 4.41
N TYR A 147 6.05 -1.41 5.07
CA TYR A 147 4.98 -2.30 5.52
C TYR A 147 4.12 -2.84 4.36
N GLY A 148 3.89 -2.05 3.31
CA GLY A 148 3.23 -2.53 2.09
C GLY A 148 4.07 -3.56 1.31
N LEU A 149 5.39 -3.36 1.20
CA LEU A 149 6.31 -4.33 0.60
C LEU A 149 6.47 -5.59 1.45
N TYR A 150 6.45 -5.45 2.77
CA TYR A 150 6.41 -6.60 3.68
C TYR A 150 5.16 -7.45 3.44
N ALA A 151 3.99 -6.82 3.29
CA ALA A 151 2.75 -7.51 2.91
C ALA A 151 2.89 -8.24 1.57
N ALA A 152 3.44 -7.57 0.55
CA ALA A 152 3.70 -8.18 -0.76
C ALA A 152 4.60 -9.41 -0.66
N TYR A 153 5.71 -9.32 0.08
CA TYR A 153 6.63 -10.44 0.31
C TYR A 153 5.93 -11.61 1.02
N GLN A 154 5.11 -11.31 2.02
CA GLN A 154 4.41 -12.31 2.81
C GLN A 154 3.41 -13.10 1.96
N VAL A 155 2.63 -12.40 1.14
CA VAL A 155 1.69 -12.98 0.17
C VAL A 155 2.43 -13.77 -0.90
N TYR A 156 3.54 -13.26 -1.42
CA TYR A 156 4.36 -13.98 -2.39
C TYR A 156 4.87 -15.32 -1.87
N GLN A 157 5.16 -15.43 -0.57
CA GLN A 157 5.58 -16.68 0.09
C GLN A 157 4.42 -17.64 0.40
N GLY A 158 3.21 -17.39 -0.10
CA GLY A 158 2.05 -18.25 0.13
C GLY A 158 1.40 -18.08 1.51
N ARG A 159 1.70 -17.00 2.25
CA ARG A 159 1.08 -16.73 3.55
C ARG A 159 -0.06 -15.74 3.38
N ASN A 160 -1.21 -16.05 3.97
CA ASN A 160 -2.32 -15.10 4.08
C ASN A 160 -1.92 -13.97 5.03
N PHE A 161 -1.77 -12.77 4.48
CA PHE A 161 -1.42 -11.57 5.22
C PHE A 161 -2.65 -10.72 5.49
N TYR A 162 -2.73 -10.16 6.69
CA TYR A 162 -3.75 -9.20 7.06
C TYR A 162 -3.10 -7.96 7.66
N TYR A 163 -3.46 -6.77 7.14
CA TYR A 163 -3.03 -5.52 7.78
C TYR A 163 -3.64 -5.41 9.16
N TRP A 164 -2.82 -5.07 10.16
CA TRP A 164 -3.23 -5.01 11.56
C TRP A 164 -4.40 -4.06 11.82
N LEU A 165 -4.48 -2.94 11.09
CA LEU A 165 -5.55 -1.95 11.26
C LEU A 165 -6.88 -2.34 10.56
N ILE A 166 -6.86 -3.38 9.70
CA ILE A 166 -7.96 -3.71 8.78
C ILE A 166 -8.47 -5.15 8.99
N GLY A 167 -7.66 -6.03 9.59
CA GLY A 167 -7.96 -7.46 9.74
C GLY A 167 -9.29 -7.75 10.44
N GLU A 168 -9.60 -7.02 11.51
CA GLU A 168 -10.77 -7.32 12.35
C GLU A 168 -12.12 -6.92 11.70
N ARG A 169 -12.14 -5.96 10.77
CA ARG A 169 -13.40 -5.47 10.13
C ARG A 169 -13.72 -6.10 8.79
N LEU A 170 -12.73 -6.64 8.06
CA LEU A 170 -12.97 -7.31 6.77
C LEU A 170 -13.39 -8.78 6.94
N GLU A 171 -13.13 -9.40 8.10
CA GLU A 171 -13.57 -10.77 8.39
C GLU A 171 -15.08 -10.85 8.67
N GLU A 172 -15.69 -9.77 9.15
CA GLU A 172 -17.15 -9.68 9.37
C GLU A 172 -17.95 -9.44 8.08
N VAL A 173 -17.35 -8.79 7.09
CA VAL A 173 -17.97 -8.57 5.77
C VAL A 173 -17.56 -9.73 4.88
N LYS A 174 -18.30 -10.85 4.99
CA LYS A 174 -18.23 -11.95 4.02
C LYS A 174 -18.54 -11.41 2.61
N VAL A 175 -17.50 -11.08 1.84
CA VAL A 175 -17.56 -10.88 0.39
C VAL A 175 -17.20 -12.19 -0.31
#